data_AF-A0A841T682-F1
#
_entry.id   AF-A0A841T682-F1
#
_cell.length_a   1.000
_cell.length_b   1.000
_cell.length_c   1.000
_cell.angle_alpha   90.00
_cell.angle_beta   90.00
_cell.angle_gamma   90.00
#
_symmetry.space_group_name_H-M   'P 1'
#
loop_
_entity.id
_entity.type
_entity.pdbx_description
1 polymer ?
#
loop_
_entity_poly.entity_id
_entity_poly.type
_entity_poly.pdbx_seq_one_letter_code
_entity_poly.pdbx_strand_id
1 'polypeptide(L)'
;MLPMKKGALATVLMLMLFVSLGVSPLGQANAAVTATVQLTGTLKAEVIGVLNERVANGTRIAAVVRLTNSSSKLVKVPDYELRAKTTAGITYALKSSSANKATIQPKESVDLNYMTVITRKDAITVSKLAWIKVDAYVYPKKETLVKELAVSSLVWSGDGSVLADKSLSVAWGKAFKIPSLTSSLEYAPTRAYTRSTPSGAVTILTLRVKNNGKWQEKLPEFLVSGVASNKAYLGSRVGEESVILEPGEEQNIYYAIPTDSGANLMRLNVLIPERFIDEAGRSTSYSIGRLSIQLPQSAALRNPAAAYTFDTPIQFDNENKRIREEIDVSLADLQLYKGEGNGYKIAVAKFKINNRGSLSVPLPDFVAEIVSEDGVSYDGVRQAEAPSALNPNLGTVISYFFVVPESENQDGLTLNLLDAGSAAPYVLPIASITTEVKQYDGSAFYPYTVHLSKSSSMQLNGSNSESSLSVTLAVDVSAEEQMVVNRGFSSMKLELYSPSEGVVDSAYLAFTGADRLISGKRTVRFELPPSMLSAGSLSLRVYESFDTPAGEANRLTATIPM
;
A
#
# COMPACT_ATOMS: atom_id res chain seq x y z
N MET A 1 -57.08 -16.64 71.12
CA MET A 1 -57.14 -17.36 69.83
C MET A 1 -56.83 -16.36 68.71
N LEU A 2 -56.10 -16.78 67.68
CA LEU A 2 -55.99 -16.08 66.36
C LEU A 2 -57.29 -16.27 65.53
N PRO A 3 -57.47 -15.66 64.32
CA PRO A 3 -56.61 -14.77 63.50
C PRO A 3 -57.26 -13.35 63.33
N MET A 4 -57.05 -12.46 62.33
CA MET A 4 -56.23 -12.34 61.09
C MET A 4 -55.98 -10.81 60.86
N LYS A 5 -54.82 -10.28 60.42
CA LYS A 5 -54.23 -10.16 59.05
C LYS A 5 -55.24 -9.70 57.96
N LYS A 6 -54.96 -8.71 57.08
CA LYS A 6 -53.69 -8.15 56.53
C LYS A 6 -53.92 -6.78 55.84
N GLY A 7 -52.86 -5.99 55.60
CA GLY A 7 -52.89 -4.95 54.54
C GLY A 7 -51.86 -3.82 54.66
N ALA A 8 -50.63 -3.99 54.16
CA ALA A 8 -49.67 -2.90 53.97
C ALA A 8 -48.69 -3.23 52.82
N LEU A 9 -48.31 -2.21 52.04
CA LEU A 9 -47.39 -2.29 50.90
C LEU A 9 -45.95 -2.67 51.32
N ALA A 10 -45.23 -3.35 50.43
CA ALA A 10 -43.78 -3.47 50.48
C ALA A 10 -43.18 -3.11 49.11
N THR A 11 -42.42 -2.02 49.06
CA THR A 11 -41.71 -1.56 47.87
C THR A 11 -40.43 -2.37 47.69
N VAL A 12 -40.28 -3.03 46.53
CA VAL A 12 -39.04 -3.75 46.20
C VAL A 12 -38.09 -2.80 45.47
N LEU A 13 -37.01 -2.37 46.15
CA LEU A 13 -35.92 -1.62 45.55
C LEU A 13 -34.89 -2.60 44.98
N MET A 14 -34.86 -2.77 43.66
CA MET A 14 -33.99 -3.74 43.00
C MET A 14 -32.59 -3.13 42.76
N LEU A 15 -31.64 -3.44 43.65
CA LEU A 15 -30.26 -2.98 43.56
C LEU A 15 -29.47 -3.90 42.58
N MET A 16 -29.26 -3.45 41.33
CA MET A 16 -28.39 -4.17 40.40
C MET A 16 -26.91 -3.95 40.73
N LEU A 17 -26.24 -4.98 41.25
CA LEU A 17 -24.78 -5.04 41.24
C LEU A 17 -24.29 -5.33 39.81
N PHE A 18 -23.66 -4.35 39.17
CA PHE A 18 -22.78 -4.61 38.02
C PHE A 18 -21.46 -5.17 38.53
N VAL A 19 -21.28 -6.49 38.43
CA VAL A 19 -19.97 -7.13 38.60
C VAL A 19 -19.14 -6.80 37.36
N SER A 20 -18.27 -5.79 37.48
CA SER A 20 -17.29 -5.48 36.44
C SER A 20 -16.25 -6.60 36.36
N LEU A 21 -16.41 -7.51 35.41
CA LEU A 21 -15.35 -8.42 35.00
C LEU A 21 -14.24 -7.59 34.34
N GLY A 22 -13.24 -7.21 35.14
CA GLY A 22 -12.05 -6.51 34.68
C GLY A 22 -11.22 -7.39 33.76
N VAL A 23 -11.52 -7.36 32.46
CA VAL A 23 -10.67 -7.95 31.42
C VAL A 23 -9.46 -7.04 31.26
N SER A 24 -8.41 -7.30 32.05
CA SER A 24 -7.09 -6.74 31.81
C SER A 24 -6.60 -7.20 30.43
N PRO A 25 -6.25 -6.30 29.50
CA PRO A 25 -5.60 -6.69 28.26
C PRO A 25 -4.15 -7.11 28.60
N LEU A 26 -3.98 -8.38 28.95
CA LEU A 26 -2.67 -9.03 29.04
C LEU A 26 -2.12 -9.24 27.61
N GLY A 27 -1.67 -8.14 27.01
CA GLY A 27 -0.66 -8.19 25.97
C GLY A 27 0.62 -8.75 26.57
N GLN A 28 0.78 -10.07 26.55
CA GLN A 28 2.07 -10.68 26.82
C GLN A 28 3.04 -10.22 25.72
N ALA A 29 3.90 -9.27 26.06
CA ALA A 29 5.08 -9.01 25.27
C ALA A 29 5.90 -10.31 25.22
N ASN A 30 6.13 -10.85 24.01
CA ASN A 30 7.07 -11.95 23.82
C ASN A 30 8.46 -11.45 24.22
N ALA A 31 8.84 -11.68 25.47
CA ALA A 31 10.20 -11.47 25.95
C ALA A 31 11.10 -12.48 25.24
N ALA A 32 11.76 -12.02 24.17
CA ALA A 32 12.80 -12.78 23.48
C ALA A 32 13.80 -13.31 24.51
N VAL A 33 14.18 -14.59 24.39
CA VAL A 33 15.13 -15.22 25.32
C VAL A 33 16.54 -14.69 25.05
N THR A 34 16.86 -13.51 25.59
CA THR A 34 18.20 -12.94 25.46
C THR A 34 19.16 -13.62 26.43
N ALA A 35 20.20 -14.21 25.86
CA ALA A 35 21.17 -14.98 26.62
C ALA A 35 22.11 -13.99 27.34
N THR A 36 21.85 -13.78 28.63
CA THR A 36 22.57 -12.80 29.48
C THR A 36 23.48 -13.50 30.48
N VAL A 37 24.70 -12.97 30.66
CA VAL A 37 25.68 -13.48 31.61
C VAL A 37 26.48 -12.35 32.27
N GLN A 38 26.80 -12.51 33.55
CA GLN A 38 27.70 -11.61 34.26
C GLN A 38 29.16 -11.98 33.91
N LEU A 39 29.90 -11.07 33.23
CA LEU A 39 31.31 -11.28 32.86
C LEU A 39 32.28 -10.89 33.97
N THR A 40 32.02 -9.75 34.61
CA THR A 40 32.79 -9.23 35.75
C THR A 40 31.81 -8.70 36.81
N GLY A 41 32.28 -8.30 38.00
CA GLY A 41 31.40 -7.70 39.01
C GLY A 41 30.61 -6.46 38.56
N THR A 42 31.02 -5.79 37.48
CA THR A 42 30.40 -4.55 36.95
C THR A 42 29.86 -4.66 35.53
N LEU A 43 30.27 -5.68 34.75
CA LEU A 43 29.83 -5.86 33.36
C LEU A 43 28.92 -7.06 33.18
N LYS A 44 27.73 -6.80 32.63
CA LYS A 44 26.84 -7.81 32.05
C LYS A 44 27.08 -7.89 30.55
N ALA A 45 27.11 -9.10 30.01
CA ALA A 45 27.07 -9.35 28.58
C ALA A 45 25.74 -9.99 28.20
N GLU A 46 25.15 -9.53 27.12
CA GLU A 46 23.96 -10.07 26.49
C GLU A 46 24.31 -10.42 25.04
N VAL A 47 24.14 -11.68 24.64
CA VAL A 47 24.29 -12.06 23.23
C VAL A 47 23.02 -11.64 22.51
N ILE A 48 23.12 -10.56 21.73
CA ILE A 48 21.95 -10.04 21.03
C ILE A 48 21.66 -10.80 19.73
N GLY A 49 22.67 -11.42 19.12
CA GLY A 49 22.49 -12.31 17.98
C GLY A 49 23.79 -12.94 17.47
N VAL A 50 23.65 -14.03 16.71
CA VAL A 50 24.76 -14.79 16.12
C VAL A 50 24.46 -15.07 14.65
N LEU A 51 25.44 -14.86 13.78
CA LEU A 51 25.38 -15.21 12.36
C LEU A 51 26.19 -16.50 12.12
N ASN A 52 25.70 -17.37 11.24
CA ASN A 52 26.36 -18.58 10.78
C ASN A 52 25.95 -18.89 9.33
N GLU A 53 26.40 -18.08 8.38
CA GLU A 53 25.98 -18.12 6.98
C GLU A 53 27.05 -18.71 6.04
N ARG A 54 26.62 -19.26 4.91
CA ARG A 54 27.51 -19.63 3.80
C ARG A 54 27.88 -18.39 2.99
N VAL A 55 29.17 -18.22 2.72
CA VAL A 55 29.72 -17.19 1.83
C VAL A 55 30.58 -17.84 0.75
N ALA A 56 30.91 -17.14 -0.33
CA ALA A 56 31.67 -17.70 -1.46
C ALA A 56 32.98 -18.41 -1.05
N ASN A 57 33.65 -17.90 -0.01
CA ASN A 57 34.93 -18.41 0.49
C ASN A 57 34.81 -19.31 1.74
N GLY A 58 33.61 -19.80 2.09
CA GLY A 58 33.40 -20.73 3.21
C GLY A 58 32.17 -20.44 4.06
N THR A 59 32.32 -20.44 5.38
CA THR A 59 31.26 -20.10 6.35
C THR A 59 31.68 -18.88 7.17
N ARG A 60 30.85 -17.85 7.21
CA ARG A 60 31.02 -16.68 8.07
C ARG A 60 30.31 -16.92 9.39
N ILE A 61 31.03 -16.83 10.50
CA ILE A 61 30.46 -16.79 11.84
C ILE A 61 30.67 -15.39 12.40
N ALA A 62 29.60 -14.74 12.82
CA ALA A 62 29.67 -13.47 13.53
C ALA A 62 28.83 -13.52 14.81
N ALA A 63 29.15 -12.68 15.78
CA ALA A 63 28.39 -12.53 17.01
C ALA A 63 28.38 -11.07 17.41
N VAL A 64 27.22 -10.61 17.87
CA VAL A 64 27.08 -9.27 18.43
C VAL A 64 26.68 -9.39 19.89
N VAL A 65 27.48 -8.75 20.75
CA VAL A 65 27.39 -8.85 22.21
C VAL A 65 27.22 -7.46 22.78
N ARG A 66 26.09 -7.22 23.43
CA ARG A 66 25.85 -6.01 24.22
C ARG A 66 26.57 -6.12 25.56
N LEU A 67 27.44 -5.18 25.88
CA LEU A 67 28.00 -5.01 27.22
C LEU A 67 27.34 -3.85 27.93
N THR A 68 26.79 -4.10 29.13
CA THR A 68 26.17 -3.07 29.98
C THR A 68 27.01 -2.85 31.24
N ASN A 69 27.41 -1.59 31.47
CA ASN A 69 28.14 -1.18 32.67
C ASN A 69 27.16 -0.84 33.80
N SER A 70 27.00 -1.75 34.77
CA SER A 70 26.09 -1.54 35.90
C SER A 70 26.64 -0.57 36.95
N SER A 71 27.89 -0.12 36.86
CA SER A 71 28.55 0.72 37.86
C SER A 71 28.32 2.22 37.65
N SER A 72 28.85 3.03 38.58
CA SER A 72 28.90 4.50 38.50
C SER A 72 30.25 5.03 37.95
N LYS A 73 31.13 4.16 37.43
CA LYS A 73 32.47 4.53 36.95
C LYS A 73 32.67 4.07 35.50
N LEU A 74 33.61 4.70 34.79
CA LEU A 74 34.09 4.20 33.50
C LEU A 74 34.69 2.80 33.68
N VAL A 75 34.35 1.84 32.83
CA VAL A 75 34.88 0.48 32.87
C VAL A 75 35.52 0.13 31.52
N LYS A 76 36.73 -0.46 31.55
CA LYS A 76 37.40 -0.99 30.34
C LYS A 76 36.72 -2.30 29.91
N VAL A 77 36.53 -2.48 28.60
CA VAL A 77 36.13 -3.78 28.05
C VAL A 77 37.21 -4.82 28.34
N PRO A 78 36.87 -5.99 28.94
CA PRO A 78 37.85 -7.02 29.24
C PRO A 78 38.45 -7.61 27.97
N ASP A 79 39.75 -7.88 28.03
CA ASP A 79 40.50 -8.52 26.95
C ASP A 79 40.29 -10.04 26.98
N TYR A 80 39.06 -10.45 26.62
CA TYR A 80 38.63 -11.85 26.55
C TYR A 80 38.43 -12.25 25.09
N GLU A 81 39.00 -13.39 24.72
CA GLU A 81 38.79 -13.98 23.41
C GLU A 81 37.38 -14.58 23.35
N LEU A 82 36.55 -14.11 22.41
CA LEU A 82 35.23 -14.68 22.16
C LEU A 82 35.37 -15.85 21.18
N ARG A 83 34.94 -17.05 21.60
CA ARG A 83 34.99 -18.26 20.78
C ARG A 83 33.60 -18.80 20.49
N ALA A 84 33.32 -19.16 19.25
CA ALA A 84 32.14 -19.90 18.84
C ALA A 84 32.40 -21.40 18.86
N LYS A 85 31.52 -22.17 19.50
CA LYS A 85 31.63 -23.63 19.64
C LYS A 85 30.50 -24.30 18.86
N THR A 86 30.84 -25.28 18.05
CA THR A 86 29.88 -25.99 17.20
C THR A 86 29.17 -27.12 17.95
N THR A 87 28.11 -27.66 17.36
CA THR A 87 27.47 -28.91 17.83
C THR A 87 28.44 -30.10 17.85
N ALA A 88 29.43 -30.12 16.94
CA ALA A 88 30.51 -31.11 16.90
C ALA A 88 31.66 -30.83 17.89
N GLY A 89 31.52 -29.85 18.80
CA GLY A 89 32.52 -29.51 19.82
C GLY A 89 33.73 -28.70 19.32
N ILE A 90 33.84 -28.48 18.01
CA ILE A 90 34.92 -27.68 17.39
C ILE A 90 34.75 -26.21 17.81
N THR A 91 35.86 -25.54 18.11
CA THR A 91 35.86 -24.18 18.63
C THR A 91 36.62 -23.24 17.70
N TYR A 92 36.05 -22.08 17.41
CA TYR A 92 36.57 -21.06 16.51
C TYR A 92 36.72 -19.71 17.21
N ALA A 93 37.91 -19.11 17.14
CA ALA A 93 38.15 -17.75 17.60
C ALA A 93 37.41 -16.74 16.70
N LEU A 94 36.64 -15.83 17.29
CA LEU A 94 36.06 -14.70 16.60
C LEU A 94 36.96 -13.48 16.81
N LYS A 95 37.34 -12.79 15.73
CA LYS A 95 38.10 -11.54 15.83
C LYS A 95 37.18 -10.43 16.35
N SER A 96 37.68 -9.55 17.21
CA SER A 96 36.99 -8.31 17.57
C SER A 96 37.04 -7.32 16.41
N SER A 97 35.97 -6.57 16.19
CA SER A 97 35.98 -5.43 15.28
C SER A 97 36.89 -4.32 15.83
N SER A 98 37.62 -3.62 14.97
CA SER A 98 38.38 -2.41 15.33
C SER A 98 37.48 -1.21 15.65
N ALA A 99 36.19 -1.28 15.31
CA ALA A 99 35.17 -0.29 15.71
C ALA A 99 34.66 -0.47 17.15
N ASN A 100 35.00 -1.58 17.82
CA ASN A 100 34.50 -1.88 19.17
C ASN A 100 35.05 -0.87 20.20
N LYS A 101 34.17 -0.28 21.02
CA LYS A 101 34.57 0.63 22.09
C LYS A 101 35.47 -0.09 23.11
N ALA A 102 36.63 0.50 23.42
CA ALA A 102 37.54 -0.04 24.43
C ALA A 102 37.10 0.22 25.89
N THR A 103 36.19 1.19 26.10
CA THR A 103 35.65 1.58 27.41
C THR A 103 34.15 1.88 27.32
N ILE A 104 33.46 1.74 28.45
CA ILE A 104 32.00 1.89 28.59
C ILE A 104 31.73 2.89 29.72
N GLN A 105 30.93 3.92 29.43
CA GLN A 105 30.55 4.95 30.39
C GLN A 105 29.66 4.38 31.52
N PRO A 106 29.56 5.06 32.68
CA PRO A 106 28.62 4.68 33.73
C PRO A 106 27.21 4.49 33.19
N LYS A 107 26.56 3.35 33.50
CA LYS A 107 25.18 3.01 33.07
C LYS A 107 24.95 2.91 31.55
N GLU A 108 26.00 2.99 30.74
CA GLU A 108 25.92 2.81 29.29
C GLU A 108 25.84 1.32 28.90
N SER A 109 25.17 1.04 27.77
CA SER A 109 25.28 -0.23 27.05
C SER A 109 25.91 0.01 25.68
N VAL A 110 26.82 -0.88 25.26
CA VAL A 110 27.51 -0.78 23.96
C VAL A 110 27.51 -2.14 23.28
N ASP A 111 27.34 -2.14 21.96
CA ASP A 111 27.29 -3.37 21.16
C ASP A 111 28.65 -3.65 20.53
N LEU A 112 29.18 -4.83 20.79
CA LEU A 112 30.50 -5.28 20.32
C LEU A 112 30.33 -6.33 19.22
N ASN A 113 30.92 -6.04 18.08
CA ASN A 113 30.87 -6.86 16.87
C ASN A 113 32.09 -7.79 16.81
N TYR A 114 31.87 -9.09 16.57
CA TYR A 114 32.92 -10.10 16.41
C TYR A 114 32.67 -10.95 15.16
N MET A 115 33.71 -11.31 14.40
CA MET A 115 33.56 -12.08 13.16
C MET A 115 34.76 -13.01 12.89
N THR A 116 34.50 -14.12 12.21
CA THR A 116 35.51 -14.95 11.54
C THR A 116 34.94 -15.55 10.25
N VAL A 117 35.81 -15.93 9.32
CA VAL A 117 35.43 -16.65 8.09
C VAL A 117 36.27 -17.92 7.99
N ILE A 118 35.61 -19.06 7.91
CA ILE A 118 36.20 -20.39 7.95
C ILE A 118 36.10 -21.00 6.55
N THR A 119 37.23 -21.35 5.94
CA THR A 119 37.34 -21.87 4.56
C THR A 119 36.81 -23.30 4.35
N ARG A 120 35.97 -23.80 5.27
CA ARG A 120 35.36 -25.13 5.22
C ARG A 120 34.16 -25.18 4.28
N LYS A 121 33.97 -26.33 3.62
CA LYS A 121 32.87 -26.60 2.68
C LYS A 121 31.71 -27.40 3.29
N ASP A 122 31.92 -28.03 4.44
CA ASP A 122 30.90 -28.77 5.19
C ASP A 122 30.01 -27.84 6.04
N ALA A 123 28.86 -28.35 6.48
CA ALA A 123 27.90 -27.56 7.27
C ALA A 123 28.39 -27.37 8.71
N ILE A 124 28.51 -26.12 9.13
CA ILE A 124 28.82 -25.74 10.51
C ILE A 124 27.53 -25.30 11.19
N THR A 125 27.32 -25.72 12.44
CA THR A 125 26.22 -25.27 13.29
C THR A 125 26.78 -24.80 14.62
N VAL A 126 26.66 -23.51 14.92
CA VAL A 126 27.06 -22.93 16.21
C VAL A 126 26.05 -23.31 17.29
N SER A 127 26.53 -23.74 18.46
CA SER A 127 25.69 -24.11 19.60
C SER A 127 25.92 -23.19 20.81
N LYS A 128 27.15 -22.72 21.01
CA LYS A 128 27.55 -21.91 22.17
C LYS A 128 28.55 -20.80 21.82
N LEU A 129 28.57 -19.74 22.62
CA LEU A 129 29.66 -18.78 22.71
C LEU A 129 30.39 -18.94 24.04
N ALA A 130 31.71 -18.74 24.04
CA ALA A 130 32.56 -18.81 25.22
C ALA A 130 33.52 -17.63 25.30
N TRP A 131 33.63 -17.00 26.47
CA TRP A 131 34.63 -15.98 26.77
C TRP A 131 35.82 -16.66 27.45
N ILE A 132 36.99 -16.59 26.82
CA ILE A 132 38.24 -17.16 27.33
C ILE A 132 39.19 -16.03 27.71
N LYS A 133 39.68 -16.03 28.95
CA LYS A 133 40.84 -15.22 29.32
C LYS A 133 42.09 -15.98 28.88
N VAL A 134 42.90 -15.38 28.02
CA VAL A 134 44.17 -15.93 27.55
C VAL A 134 45.31 -15.16 28.20
N ASP A 135 46.17 -15.86 28.94
CA ASP A 135 47.44 -15.31 29.43
C ASP A 135 48.56 -15.73 28.46
N ALA A 136 49.02 -14.78 27.65
CA ALA A 136 50.06 -14.97 26.65
C ALA A 136 51.48 -14.88 27.23
N TYR A 137 51.65 -14.46 28.49
CA TYR A 137 52.96 -14.24 29.12
C TYR A 137 53.46 -15.44 29.93
N VAL A 138 52.69 -16.53 29.96
CA VAL A 138 53.06 -17.83 30.56
C VAL A 138 53.23 -18.86 29.45
N TYR A 139 54.22 -19.75 29.55
CA TYR A 139 54.43 -20.84 28.60
C TYR A 139 54.22 -22.22 29.25
N PRO A 140 53.37 -23.10 28.68
CA PRO A 140 52.42 -22.82 27.59
C PRO A 140 51.35 -21.80 28.01
N LYS A 141 50.75 -21.11 27.03
CA LYS A 141 49.73 -20.07 27.28
C LYS A 141 48.61 -20.60 28.18
N LYS A 142 48.23 -19.83 29.19
CA LYS A 142 47.20 -20.24 30.16
C LYS A 142 45.83 -19.73 29.72
N GLU A 143 44.97 -20.64 29.30
CA GLU A 143 43.59 -20.34 28.93
C GLU A 143 42.65 -20.62 30.10
N THR A 144 41.76 -19.69 30.43
CA THR A 144 40.76 -19.84 31.50
C THR A 144 39.38 -19.50 30.95
N LEU A 145 38.44 -20.46 31.01
CA LEU A 145 37.04 -20.22 30.67
C LEU A 145 36.43 -19.26 31.70
N VAL A 146 36.00 -18.08 31.24
CA VAL A 146 35.30 -17.09 32.07
C VAL A 146 33.82 -17.48 32.15
N LYS A 147 33.17 -17.62 30.98
CA LYS A 147 31.77 -18.03 30.83
C LYS A 147 31.55 -18.75 29.50
N GLU A 148 30.60 -19.68 29.47
CA GLU A 148 30.04 -20.33 28.27
C GLU A 148 28.52 -20.10 28.27
N LEU A 149 27.92 -19.93 27.10
CA LEU A 149 26.51 -19.58 26.94
C LEU A 149 25.92 -20.26 25.71
N ALA A 150 24.75 -20.88 25.84
CA ALA A 150 24.04 -21.48 24.71
C ALA A 150 23.40 -20.38 23.84
N VAL A 151 23.56 -20.51 22.52
CA VAL A 151 23.09 -19.49 21.55
C VAL A 151 22.31 -20.09 20.38
N SER A 152 22.05 -21.39 20.35
CA SER A 152 21.41 -22.09 19.22
C SER A 152 20.02 -21.55 18.83
N SER A 153 19.30 -20.92 19.76
CA SER A 153 18.04 -20.21 19.51
C SER A 153 18.22 -18.87 18.78
N LEU A 154 19.41 -18.28 18.86
CA LEU A 154 19.78 -16.95 18.35
C LEU A 154 20.67 -17.00 17.09
N VAL A 155 20.91 -18.19 16.53
CA VAL A 155 21.72 -18.37 15.31
C VAL A 155 20.89 -18.09 14.07
N TRP A 156 21.24 -17.03 13.37
CA TRP A 156 20.80 -16.71 12.03
C TRP A 156 21.71 -17.34 10.99
N SER A 157 21.15 -18.13 10.06
CA SER A 157 21.94 -18.83 9.03
C SER A 157 21.83 -18.19 7.63
N GLY A 158 21.37 -16.94 7.55
CA GLY A 158 21.14 -16.18 6.31
C GLY A 158 19.67 -16.12 5.90
N ASP A 159 19.34 -15.30 4.89
CA ASP A 159 17.99 -14.74 4.69
C ASP A 159 16.84 -15.74 4.45
N GLY A 160 17.15 -16.91 3.87
CA GLY A 160 16.17 -18.00 3.71
C GLY A 160 15.88 -18.80 4.98
N SER A 161 16.61 -18.56 6.08
CA SER A 161 16.56 -19.36 7.31
C SER A 161 15.33 -19.09 8.15
N VAL A 162 14.88 -20.09 8.91
CA VAL A 162 13.86 -19.93 9.96
C VAL A 162 14.57 -19.77 11.30
N LEU A 163 14.16 -18.80 12.12
CA LEU A 163 14.65 -18.69 13.50
C LEU A 163 14.19 -19.92 14.30
N ALA A 164 15.12 -20.56 15.01
CA ALA A 164 14.82 -21.78 15.76
C ALA A 164 13.88 -21.52 16.96
N ASP A 165 13.92 -20.31 17.52
CA ASP A 165 13.03 -19.88 18.59
C ASP A 165 11.67 -19.42 18.02
N LYS A 166 10.62 -20.21 18.29
CA LYS A 166 9.26 -19.90 17.87
C LYS A 166 8.65 -18.67 18.57
N SER A 167 9.20 -18.21 19.70
CA SER A 167 8.75 -16.97 20.34
C SER A 167 9.09 -15.72 19.51
N LEU A 168 10.09 -15.84 18.62
CA LEU A 168 10.48 -14.82 17.65
C LEU A 168 9.65 -14.88 16.35
N SER A 169 8.60 -15.71 16.29
CA SER A 169 7.63 -15.75 15.19
C SER A 169 6.37 -14.95 15.56
N VAL A 170 6.22 -13.77 14.98
CA VAL A 170 5.07 -12.88 15.15
C VAL A 170 3.95 -13.28 14.18
N ALA A 171 2.71 -13.30 14.64
CA ALA A 171 1.54 -13.49 13.79
C ALA A 171 1.12 -12.17 13.11
N TRP A 172 0.52 -12.24 11.92
CA TRP A 172 0.00 -11.07 11.22
C TRP A 172 -0.96 -10.23 12.08
N GLY A 173 -0.95 -8.91 11.92
CA GLY A 173 -1.74 -7.97 12.72
C GLY A 173 -1.33 -7.84 14.20
N LYS A 174 -0.36 -8.62 14.71
CA LYS A 174 0.10 -8.50 16.10
C LYS A 174 1.24 -7.49 16.23
N ALA A 175 1.13 -6.67 17.27
CA ALA A 175 2.17 -5.75 17.68
C ALA A 175 3.41 -6.51 18.18
N PHE A 176 4.60 -5.98 17.87
CA PHE A 176 5.89 -6.52 18.26
C PHE A 176 6.90 -5.40 18.52
N LYS A 177 7.95 -5.70 19.28
CA LYS A 177 9.18 -4.89 19.33
C LYS A 177 10.30 -5.69 18.70
N ILE A 178 11.27 -5.02 18.07
CA ILE A 178 12.42 -5.70 17.47
C ILE A 178 13.38 -6.11 18.60
N PRO A 179 13.62 -7.42 18.83
CA PRO A 179 14.60 -7.89 19.81
C PRO A 179 15.96 -7.27 19.54
N SER A 180 16.76 -7.10 20.60
CA SER A 180 18.03 -6.37 20.63
C SER A 180 17.97 -4.84 20.53
N LEU A 181 16.88 -4.22 20.09
CA LEU A 181 16.80 -2.75 20.14
C LEU A 181 16.36 -2.29 21.54
N THR A 182 16.98 -1.24 22.07
CA THR A 182 16.54 -0.57 23.31
C THR A 182 15.37 0.39 23.08
N SER A 183 14.67 0.22 21.95
CA SER A 183 13.67 1.14 21.43
C SER A 183 12.35 1.02 22.20
N SER A 184 11.67 2.15 22.40
CA SER A 184 10.30 2.15 22.92
C SER A 184 9.28 1.91 21.81
N LEU A 185 9.67 2.06 20.54
CA LEU A 185 8.81 1.86 19.37
C LEU A 185 8.26 0.44 19.31
N GLU A 186 7.00 0.36 18.91
CA GLU A 186 6.23 -0.86 18.72
C GLU A 186 5.67 -0.89 17.30
N TYR A 187 5.67 -2.06 16.68
CA TYR A 187 5.43 -2.25 15.26
C TYR A 187 4.29 -3.23 15.07
N ALA A 188 3.33 -2.95 14.19
CA ALA A 188 2.28 -3.90 13.81
C ALA A 188 2.22 -4.00 12.27
N PRO A 189 2.26 -5.21 11.69
CA PRO A 189 2.05 -5.38 10.25
C PRO A 189 0.56 -5.27 9.98
N THR A 190 0.15 -4.21 9.29
CA THR A 190 -1.27 -3.92 9.04
C THR A 190 -1.71 -4.40 7.67
N ARG A 191 -0.87 -4.18 6.65
CA ARG A 191 -1.20 -4.48 5.24
C ARG A 191 0.03 -4.95 4.48
N ALA A 192 -0.17 -5.85 3.52
CA ALA A 192 0.80 -6.14 2.46
C ALA A 192 0.04 -6.27 1.15
N TYR A 193 0.53 -5.63 0.09
CA TYR A 193 -0.13 -5.54 -1.22
C TYR A 193 0.90 -5.81 -2.31
N THR A 194 0.60 -6.74 -3.23
CA THR A 194 1.51 -7.13 -4.32
C THR A 194 1.02 -6.57 -5.64
N ARG A 195 1.90 -5.86 -6.37
CA ARG A 195 1.62 -5.31 -7.70
C ARG A 195 2.68 -5.75 -8.71
N SER A 196 2.28 -5.93 -9.96
CA SER A 196 3.19 -6.16 -11.08
C SER A 196 3.81 -4.82 -11.53
N THR A 197 5.12 -4.81 -11.75
CA THR A 197 5.85 -3.64 -12.27
C THR A 197 6.73 -4.07 -13.46
N PRO A 198 7.25 -3.14 -14.29
CA PRO A 198 8.12 -3.49 -15.41
C PRO A 198 9.41 -4.25 -15.01
N SER A 199 9.84 -4.16 -13.75
CA SER A 199 11.01 -4.88 -13.22
C SER A 199 10.67 -6.19 -12.47
N GLY A 200 9.39 -6.57 -12.40
CA GLY A 200 8.91 -7.77 -11.69
C GLY A 200 7.75 -7.47 -10.74
N ALA A 201 7.31 -8.49 -10.00
CA ALA A 201 6.33 -8.29 -8.93
C ALA A 201 6.99 -7.59 -7.74
N VAL A 202 6.26 -6.70 -7.06
CA VAL A 202 6.73 -6.05 -5.84
C VAL A 202 5.63 -6.14 -4.78
N THR A 203 5.99 -6.62 -3.59
CA THR A 203 5.09 -6.62 -2.43
C THR A 203 5.43 -5.43 -1.53
N ILE A 204 4.49 -4.51 -1.36
CA ILE A 204 4.61 -3.38 -0.44
C ILE A 204 4.02 -3.77 0.91
N LEU A 205 4.87 -3.88 1.92
CA LEU A 205 4.51 -4.08 3.31
C LEU A 205 4.27 -2.73 3.98
N THR A 206 3.14 -2.59 4.67
CA THR A 206 2.85 -1.49 5.60
C THR A 206 3.05 -1.97 7.03
N LEU A 207 3.92 -1.30 7.77
CA LEU A 207 4.06 -1.46 9.22
C LEU A 207 3.60 -0.16 9.89
N ARG A 208 2.61 -0.26 10.78
CA ARG A 208 2.29 0.83 11.71
C ARG A 208 3.29 0.82 12.85
N VAL A 209 3.92 1.97 13.09
CA VAL A 209 4.87 2.19 14.19
C VAL A 209 4.23 3.12 15.21
N LYS A 210 4.35 2.77 16.49
CA LYS A 210 3.87 3.56 17.63
C LYS A 210 4.98 3.86 18.61
N ASN A 211 5.12 5.10 19.05
CA ASN A 211 6.01 5.43 20.16
C ASN A 211 5.30 5.25 21.52
N ASN A 212 5.46 4.07 22.11
CA ASN A 212 4.99 3.77 23.48
C ASN A 212 5.94 4.31 24.59
N GLY A 213 6.91 5.15 24.23
CA GLY A 213 7.88 5.77 25.14
C GLY A 213 7.39 7.06 25.80
N LYS A 214 8.30 7.72 26.51
CA LYS A 214 8.08 9.04 27.15
C LYS A 214 8.84 10.19 26.49
N TRP A 215 9.57 9.89 25.42
CA TRP A 215 10.48 10.80 24.73
C TRP A 215 10.29 10.62 23.23
N GLN A 216 10.55 11.69 22.47
CA GLN A 216 10.66 11.62 21.02
C GLN A 216 11.70 10.55 20.62
N GLU A 217 11.37 9.70 19.65
CA GLU A 217 12.27 8.62 19.21
C GLU A 217 12.35 8.56 17.68
N LYS A 218 13.57 8.52 17.14
CA LYS A 218 13.83 8.31 15.72
C LYS A 218 13.71 6.82 15.38
N LEU A 219 13.06 6.50 14.26
CA LEU A 219 12.98 5.14 13.76
C LEU A 219 14.39 4.53 13.58
N PRO A 220 14.70 3.40 14.22
CA PRO A 220 15.97 2.71 14.05
C PRO A 220 16.06 2.07 12.65
N GLU A 221 17.28 1.89 12.15
CA GLU A 221 17.52 1.22 10.87
C GLU A 221 17.31 -0.29 11.02
N PHE A 222 16.43 -0.85 10.19
CA PHE A 222 16.25 -2.28 10.02
C PHE A 222 15.81 -2.61 8.60
N LEU A 223 16.09 -3.83 8.18
CA LEU A 223 15.73 -4.39 6.89
C LEU A 223 14.57 -5.37 7.04
N VAL A 224 13.82 -5.58 5.96
CA VAL A 224 12.81 -6.63 5.87
C VAL A 224 13.13 -7.50 4.66
N SER A 225 13.15 -8.83 4.81
CA SER A 225 13.21 -9.75 3.67
C SER A 225 11.96 -10.63 3.62
N GLY A 226 11.37 -10.78 2.43
CA GLY A 226 10.30 -11.74 2.19
C GLY A 226 10.86 -13.09 1.80
N VAL A 227 10.24 -14.19 2.25
CA VAL A 227 10.65 -15.56 1.89
C VAL A 227 9.52 -16.27 1.14
N ALA A 228 9.80 -16.69 -0.10
CA ALA A 228 8.96 -17.63 -0.86
C ALA A 228 9.71 -18.97 -1.00
N SER A 229 9.09 -20.06 -0.56
CA SER A 229 9.73 -21.38 -0.49
C SER A 229 11.09 -21.31 0.22
N ASN A 230 12.21 -21.49 -0.51
CA ASN A 230 13.59 -21.42 0.00
C ASN A 230 14.36 -20.18 -0.49
N LYS A 231 13.74 -19.26 -1.24
CA LYS A 231 14.37 -18.03 -1.73
C LYS A 231 13.91 -16.84 -0.90
N ALA A 232 14.88 -16.02 -0.49
CA ALA A 232 14.63 -14.76 0.19
C ALA A 232 14.82 -13.58 -0.77
N TYR A 233 14.03 -12.54 -0.55
CA TYR A 233 14.00 -11.31 -1.33
C TYR A 233 14.17 -10.15 -0.36
N LEU A 234 15.29 -9.44 -0.47
CA LEU A 234 15.57 -8.29 0.39
C LEU A 234 14.72 -7.10 -0.06
N GLY A 235 13.93 -6.54 0.84
CA GLY A 235 13.18 -5.32 0.61
C GLY A 235 13.94 -4.06 1.05
N SER A 236 13.58 -2.94 0.44
CA SER A 236 14.03 -1.60 0.81
C SER A 236 12.89 -0.83 1.47
N ARG A 237 13.23 0.12 2.36
CA ARG A 237 12.26 1.08 2.89
C ARG A 237 11.92 2.13 1.84
N VAL A 238 10.65 2.55 1.76
CA VAL A 238 10.14 3.54 0.79
C VAL A 238 9.26 4.59 1.48
N GLY A 239 8.96 5.69 0.78
CA GLY A 239 8.35 6.88 1.39
C GLY A 239 9.37 7.73 2.16
N GLU A 240 9.01 8.21 3.34
CA GLU A 240 9.86 9.12 4.13
C GLU A 240 11.16 8.46 4.62
N GLU A 241 12.32 9.08 4.36
CA GLU A 241 13.63 8.55 4.76
C GLU A 241 13.86 8.61 6.27
N SER A 242 13.46 9.69 6.94
CA SER A 242 13.68 9.90 8.38
C SER A 242 12.36 10.11 9.10
N VAL A 243 11.92 9.08 9.82
CA VAL A 243 10.71 9.12 10.66
C VAL A 243 11.13 9.32 12.12
N ILE A 244 10.48 10.27 12.79
CA ILE A 244 10.69 10.64 14.19
C ILE A 244 9.30 10.76 14.80
N LEU A 245 9.04 10.04 15.90
CA LEU A 245 7.73 9.99 16.54
C LEU A 245 7.78 10.64 17.92
N GLU A 246 6.84 11.54 18.21
CA GLU A 246 6.57 12.06 19.54
C GLU A 246 5.94 11.00 20.47
N PRO A 247 5.96 11.18 21.80
CA PRO A 247 5.33 10.23 22.73
C PRO A 247 3.84 10.00 22.43
N GLY A 248 3.47 8.74 22.17
CA GLY A 248 2.11 8.33 21.82
C GLY A 248 1.75 8.44 20.33
N GLU A 249 2.61 9.01 19.48
CA GLU A 249 2.37 9.15 18.04
C GLU A 249 2.38 7.80 17.31
N GLU A 250 1.57 7.70 16.25
CA GLU A 250 1.46 6.55 15.35
C GLU A 250 1.69 6.97 13.88
N GLN A 251 2.63 6.31 13.21
CA GLN A 251 2.93 6.54 11.78
C GLN A 251 3.14 5.22 11.03
N ASN A 252 2.65 5.15 9.79
CA ASN A 252 2.91 4.04 8.88
C ASN A 252 4.28 4.20 8.18
N ILE A 253 5.02 3.11 8.09
CA ILE A 253 6.24 2.99 7.29
C ILE A 253 6.08 1.85 6.28
N TYR A 254 6.78 1.97 5.15
CA TYR A 254 6.59 1.10 4.00
C TYR A 254 7.89 0.41 3.60
N TYR A 255 7.80 -0.88 3.27
CA TYR A 255 8.90 -1.65 2.69
C TYR A 255 8.47 -2.26 1.35
N ALA A 256 9.23 -2.00 0.29
CA ALA A 256 9.05 -2.61 -1.01
C ALA A 256 9.94 -3.86 -1.14
N ILE A 257 9.33 -5.02 -1.35
CA ILE A 257 10.00 -6.31 -1.48
C ILE A 257 9.85 -6.78 -2.93
N PRO A 258 10.88 -6.61 -3.80
CA PRO A 258 10.83 -7.07 -5.18
C PRO A 258 10.95 -8.60 -5.22
N THR A 259 10.09 -9.25 -5.99
CA THR A 259 10.01 -10.71 -6.11
C THR A 259 9.94 -11.17 -7.56
N ASP A 260 10.34 -12.42 -7.81
CA ASP A 260 10.13 -13.04 -9.12
C ASP A 260 8.61 -13.13 -9.41
N SER A 261 8.22 -13.16 -10.69
CA SER A 261 6.81 -13.36 -11.07
C SER A 261 6.28 -14.69 -10.53
N GLY A 262 5.10 -14.69 -9.93
CA GLY A 262 4.48 -15.86 -9.30
C GLY A 262 5.06 -16.28 -7.95
N ALA A 263 6.04 -15.57 -7.38
CA ALA A 263 6.56 -15.86 -6.06
C ALA A 263 5.54 -15.55 -4.95
N ASN A 264 5.12 -16.58 -4.19
CA ASN A 264 4.21 -16.42 -3.05
C ASN A 264 5.01 -16.28 -1.75
N LEU A 265 5.02 -15.09 -1.15
CA LEU A 265 5.70 -14.82 0.11
C LEU A 265 4.95 -15.46 1.28
N MET A 266 5.60 -16.39 1.99
CA MET A 266 5.01 -17.12 3.12
C MET A 266 5.26 -16.43 4.47
N ARG A 267 6.37 -15.70 4.57
CA ARG A 267 6.79 -14.96 5.78
C ARG A 267 7.72 -13.82 5.43
N LEU A 268 7.91 -12.94 6.40
CA LEU A 268 8.90 -11.87 6.40
C LEU A 268 9.93 -12.15 7.50
N ASN A 269 11.16 -11.68 7.35
CA ASN A 269 12.15 -11.60 8.40
C ASN A 269 12.51 -10.13 8.62
N VAL A 270 12.59 -9.70 9.88
CA VAL A 270 13.14 -8.39 10.25
C VAL A 270 14.60 -8.59 10.62
N LEU A 271 15.51 -7.89 9.95
CA LEU A 271 16.94 -8.02 10.12
C LEU A 271 17.56 -6.69 10.57
N ILE A 272 18.55 -6.77 11.45
CA ILE A 272 19.37 -5.61 11.81
C ILE A 272 20.68 -5.68 10.99
N PRO A 273 21.04 -4.61 10.27
CA PRO A 273 22.35 -4.52 9.63
C PRO A 273 23.43 -4.30 10.70
N GLU A 274 24.53 -5.01 10.53
CA GLU A 274 25.68 -5.04 11.44
C GLU A 274 26.96 -4.76 10.66
N ARG A 275 27.96 -4.19 11.34
CA ARG A 275 29.22 -3.75 10.70
C ARG A 275 30.43 -4.24 11.47
N PHE A 276 31.25 -5.04 10.79
CA PHE A 276 32.57 -5.44 11.26
C PHE A 276 33.65 -4.67 10.51
N ILE A 277 34.58 -4.04 11.23
CA ILE A 277 35.80 -3.46 10.64
C ILE A 277 36.98 -4.33 11.10
N ASP A 278 37.82 -4.77 10.17
CA ASP A 278 39.00 -5.57 10.50
C ASP A 278 40.21 -4.71 10.96
N GLU A 279 41.31 -5.38 11.30
CA GLU A 279 42.59 -4.75 11.70
C GLU A 279 43.20 -3.89 10.59
N ALA A 280 42.85 -4.13 9.31
CA ALA A 280 43.30 -3.36 8.14
C ALA A 280 42.31 -2.24 7.77
N GLY A 281 41.29 -1.97 8.58
CA GLY A 281 40.28 -0.94 8.34
C GLY A 281 39.20 -1.32 7.32
N ARG A 282 39.17 -2.57 6.83
CA ARG A 282 38.19 -3.01 5.82
C ARG A 282 36.84 -3.27 6.49
N SER A 283 35.80 -2.60 5.98
CA SER A 283 34.43 -2.76 6.47
C SER A 283 33.73 -3.93 5.78
N THR A 284 33.13 -4.82 6.57
CA THR A 284 32.24 -5.88 6.14
C THR A 284 30.87 -5.67 6.78
N SER A 285 29.84 -5.45 5.96
CA SER A 285 28.45 -5.42 6.43
C SER A 285 27.82 -6.81 6.31
N TYR A 286 26.92 -7.13 7.24
CA TYR A 286 26.12 -8.35 7.26
C TYR A 286 24.80 -8.07 8.01
N SER A 287 23.83 -8.98 7.96
CA SER A 287 22.53 -8.78 8.62
C SER A 287 22.17 -9.97 9.50
N ILE A 288 21.61 -9.70 10.68
CA ILE A 288 21.10 -10.74 11.59
C ILE A 288 19.57 -10.62 11.69
N GLY A 289 18.85 -11.67 11.31
CA GLY A 289 17.42 -11.80 11.55
C GLY A 289 17.11 -11.82 13.05
N ARG A 290 16.20 -10.95 13.51
CA ARG A 290 15.79 -10.82 14.92
C ARG A 290 14.43 -11.43 15.20
N LEU A 291 13.53 -11.41 14.23
CA LEU A 291 12.22 -12.04 14.28
C LEU A 291 11.74 -12.39 12.87
N SER A 292 10.73 -13.27 12.78
CA SER A 292 9.96 -13.53 11.57
C SER A 292 8.50 -13.10 11.78
N ILE A 293 7.85 -12.57 10.74
CA ILE A 293 6.42 -12.29 10.71
C ILE A 293 5.78 -13.29 9.75
N GLN A 294 4.78 -14.05 10.19
CA GLN A 294 4.00 -14.92 9.31
C GLN A 294 3.09 -14.07 8.43
N LEU A 295 3.13 -14.27 7.10
CA LEU A 295 2.19 -13.63 6.19
C LEU A 295 0.86 -14.41 6.21
N PRO A 296 -0.29 -13.73 6.05
CA PRO A 296 -1.56 -14.40 5.94
C PRO A 296 -1.67 -15.08 4.57
N GLN A 297 -2.38 -16.21 4.49
CA GLN A 297 -2.43 -17.00 3.27
C GLN A 297 -3.25 -16.32 2.16
N SER A 298 -2.55 -15.70 1.21
CA SER A 298 -2.96 -15.23 -0.14
C SER A 298 -4.16 -14.27 -0.25
N ALA A 299 -5.32 -14.58 0.32
CA ALA A 299 -6.54 -13.77 0.20
C ALA A 299 -6.43 -12.43 0.95
N ALA A 300 -5.79 -12.42 2.13
CA ALA A 300 -5.63 -11.21 2.95
C ALA A 300 -4.43 -10.32 2.55
N LEU A 301 -3.78 -10.61 1.41
CA LEU A 301 -2.78 -9.74 0.76
C LEU A 301 -3.40 -8.89 -0.37
N ARG A 302 -4.70 -9.06 -0.62
CA ARG A 302 -5.50 -8.17 -1.47
C ARG A 302 -6.37 -7.31 -0.57
N ASN A 303 -6.53 -6.04 -0.92
CA ASN A 303 -7.48 -5.17 -0.25
C ASN A 303 -8.89 -5.73 -0.54
N PRO A 304 -9.70 -6.11 0.47
CA PRO A 304 -10.98 -6.74 0.23
C PRO A 304 -11.93 -5.76 -0.45
N ALA A 305 -12.33 -6.07 -1.68
CA ALA A 305 -13.29 -5.25 -2.42
C ALA A 305 -14.71 -5.47 -1.86
N ALA A 306 -15.39 -4.37 -1.55
CA ALA A 306 -16.79 -4.41 -1.14
C ALA A 306 -17.70 -4.22 -2.37
N ALA A 307 -18.80 -4.96 -2.44
CA ALA A 307 -19.85 -4.71 -3.42
C ALA A 307 -20.39 -3.27 -3.25
N TYR A 308 -20.47 -2.53 -4.34
CA TYR A 308 -20.71 -1.09 -4.32
C TYR A 308 -21.99 -0.69 -5.05
N THR A 309 -22.63 0.38 -4.58
CA THR A 309 -23.82 0.99 -5.19
C THR A 309 -23.45 2.37 -5.70
N PHE A 310 -23.74 2.65 -6.97
CA PHE A 310 -23.50 3.96 -7.58
C PHE A 310 -24.03 5.13 -6.73
N ASP A 311 -23.33 6.25 -6.79
CA ASP A 311 -23.63 7.49 -6.08
C ASP A 311 -23.53 7.43 -4.55
N THR A 312 -23.12 6.31 -3.95
CA THR A 312 -22.85 6.21 -2.50
C THR A 312 -21.38 6.57 -2.15
N PRO A 313 -21.09 7.22 -1.01
CA PRO A 313 -19.70 7.53 -0.64
C PRO A 313 -18.84 6.27 -0.44
N ILE A 314 -17.76 6.18 -1.21
CA ILE A 314 -16.76 5.11 -1.12
C ILE A 314 -16.11 5.17 0.26
N GLN A 315 -16.09 4.02 0.94
CA GLN A 315 -15.41 3.89 2.23
C GLN A 315 -13.91 3.71 1.99
N PHE A 316 -13.11 4.58 2.58
CA PHE A 316 -11.65 4.51 2.55
C PHE A 316 -11.12 3.68 3.73
N ASP A 317 -9.93 3.09 3.53
CA ASP A 317 -9.14 2.48 4.59
C ASP A 317 -8.94 3.49 5.74
N ASN A 318 -9.04 3.04 7.00
CA ASN A 318 -8.78 3.90 8.17
C ASN A 318 -7.34 4.45 8.18
N GLU A 319 -6.43 3.85 7.41
CA GLU A 319 -5.05 4.33 7.24
C GLU A 319 -4.90 5.41 6.14
N ASN A 320 -5.96 5.74 5.39
CA ASN A 320 -5.95 6.82 4.40
C ASN A 320 -5.77 8.19 5.07
N LYS A 321 -4.72 8.93 4.65
CA LYS A 321 -4.50 10.34 5.00
C LYS A 321 -4.55 11.28 3.78
N ARG A 322 -4.85 10.78 2.58
CA ARG A 322 -4.90 11.56 1.31
C ARG A 322 -6.24 12.25 1.12
N ILE A 323 -7.32 11.50 1.30
CA ILE A 323 -8.68 12.00 1.17
C ILE A 323 -9.14 12.40 2.57
N ARG A 324 -9.46 13.69 2.75
CA ARG A 324 -9.89 14.27 4.02
C ARG A 324 -11.31 13.85 4.36
N GLU A 325 -11.66 13.77 5.65
CA GLU A 325 -12.96 13.28 6.12
C GLU A 325 -14.16 14.11 5.62
N GLU A 326 -13.97 15.40 5.36
CA GLU A 326 -14.99 16.28 4.78
C GLU A 326 -15.21 16.10 3.27
N ILE A 327 -14.40 15.27 2.59
CA ILE A 327 -14.53 14.98 1.17
C ILE A 327 -15.17 13.61 0.94
N ASP A 328 -16.37 13.62 0.38
CA ASP A 328 -17.01 12.41 -0.13
C ASP A 328 -16.55 12.17 -1.57
N VAL A 329 -16.11 10.94 -1.85
CA VAL A 329 -15.84 10.46 -3.21
C VAL A 329 -16.82 9.34 -3.50
N SER A 330 -17.60 9.46 -4.57
CA SER A 330 -18.53 8.43 -5.03
C SER A 330 -18.26 8.13 -6.50
N LEU A 331 -18.29 6.86 -6.91
CA LEU A 331 -18.42 6.49 -8.32
C LEU A 331 -19.87 6.69 -8.74
N ALA A 332 -20.11 7.59 -9.70
CA ALA A 332 -21.44 7.92 -10.24
C ALA A 332 -21.75 7.14 -11.52
N ASP A 333 -20.71 6.82 -12.30
CA ASP A 333 -20.84 6.18 -13.61
C ASP A 333 -19.61 5.32 -13.91
N LEU A 334 -19.80 4.11 -14.46
CA LEU A 334 -18.74 3.28 -15.03
C LEU A 334 -19.29 2.62 -16.29
N GLN A 335 -18.66 2.86 -17.43
CA GLN A 335 -19.17 2.49 -18.74
C GLN A 335 -18.04 2.14 -19.72
N LEU A 336 -18.33 1.29 -20.72
CA LEU A 336 -17.42 1.02 -21.84
C LEU A 336 -17.76 1.88 -23.06
N TYR A 337 -16.74 2.50 -23.64
CA TYR A 337 -16.77 3.34 -24.83
C TYR A 337 -15.98 2.65 -25.94
N LYS A 338 -16.40 2.85 -27.19
CA LYS A 338 -15.63 2.44 -28.36
C LYS A 338 -14.54 3.47 -28.62
N GLY A 339 -13.28 3.04 -28.70
CA GLY A 339 -12.17 3.89 -29.12
C GLY A 339 -12.10 4.06 -30.64
N GLU A 340 -11.26 4.99 -31.11
CA GLU A 340 -10.97 5.16 -32.54
C GLU A 340 -10.23 3.97 -33.16
N GLY A 341 -9.42 3.26 -32.37
CA GLY A 341 -8.64 2.11 -32.81
C GLY A 341 -9.41 0.78 -32.81
N ASN A 342 -8.88 -0.21 -33.52
CA ASN A 342 -9.38 -1.57 -33.50
C ASN A 342 -8.76 -2.39 -32.35
N GLY A 343 -9.55 -3.23 -31.68
CA GLY A 343 -9.08 -4.25 -30.73
C GLY A 343 -9.06 -3.83 -29.25
N TYR A 344 -9.50 -2.62 -28.92
CA TYR A 344 -9.64 -2.16 -27.54
C TYR A 344 -10.90 -1.31 -27.33
N LYS A 345 -11.35 -1.26 -26.08
CA LYS A 345 -12.37 -0.35 -25.56
C LYS A 345 -11.75 0.60 -24.56
N ILE A 346 -12.44 1.70 -24.26
CA ILE A 346 -12.07 2.62 -23.19
C ILE A 346 -13.14 2.53 -22.11
N ALA A 347 -12.78 2.01 -20.94
CA ALA A 347 -13.65 2.15 -19.77
C ALA A 347 -13.53 3.59 -19.24
N VAL A 348 -14.66 4.19 -18.89
CA VAL A 348 -14.72 5.55 -18.33
C VAL A 348 -15.41 5.48 -16.97
N ALA A 349 -14.67 5.79 -15.91
CA ALA A 349 -15.19 5.91 -14.55
C ALA A 349 -15.35 7.39 -14.19
N LYS A 350 -16.58 7.83 -13.90
CA LYS A 350 -16.90 9.20 -13.48
C LYS A 350 -17.08 9.23 -11.96
N PHE A 351 -16.22 9.97 -11.27
CA PHE A 351 -16.29 10.16 -9.83
C PHE A 351 -16.91 11.52 -9.51
N LYS A 352 -17.91 11.49 -8.64
CA LYS A 352 -18.43 12.64 -7.92
C LYS A 352 -17.55 12.90 -6.70
N ILE A 353 -17.07 14.12 -6.54
CA ILE A 353 -16.26 14.52 -5.38
C ILE A 353 -16.90 15.75 -4.75
N ASN A 354 -17.45 15.60 -3.53
CA ASN A 354 -18.18 16.65 -2.82
C ASN A 354 -17.39 17.14 -1.61
N ASN A 355 -17.27 18.46 -1.46
CA ASN A 355 -16.71 19.05 -0.25
C ASN A 355 -17.85 19.46 0.72
N ARG A 356 -18.02 18.69 1.79
CA ARG A 356 -18.98 18.97 2.87
C ARG A 356 -18.44 19.94 3.92
N GLY A 357 -17.18 20.34 3.80
CA GLY A 357 -16.53 21.29 4.70
C GLY A 357 -16.93 22.74 4.42
N SER A 358 -16.67 23.61 5.40
CA SER A 358 -16.86 25.07 5.30
C SER A 358 -15.68 25.81 4.65
N LEU A 359 -14.60 25.11 4.31
CA LEU A 359 -13.37 25.66 3.75
C LEU A 359 -13.09 25.07 2.37
N SER A 360 -12.44 25.84 1.50
CA SER A 360 -11.90 25.29 0.26
C SER A 360 -10.73 24.36 0.58
N VAL A 361 -10.68 23.20 -0.08
CA VAL A 361 -9.62 22.20 0.13
C VAL A 361 -9.07 21.73 -1.22
N PRO A 362 -7.82 21.25 -1.30
CA PRO A 362 -7.27 20.68 -2.54
C PRO A 362 -8.15 19.55 -3.08
N LEU A 363 -8.27 19.47 -4.41
CA LEU A 363 -8.91 18.32 -5.04
C LEU A 363 -8.02 17.07 -4.84
N PRO A 364 -8.53 15.94 -4.32
CA PRO A 364 -7.70 14.76 -4.09
C PRO A 364 -6.99 14.25 -5.35
N ASP A 365 -5.77 13.74 -5.15
CA ASP A 365 -4.80 13.28 -6.15
C ASP A 365 -4.66 11.75 -6.22
N PHE A 366 -5.72 11.01 -5.86
CA PHE A 366 -5.73 9.55 -5.99
C PHE A 366 -5.52 9.11 -7.45
N VAL A 367 -5.02 7.88 -7.63
CA VAL A 367 -4.98 7.17 -8.91
C VAL A 367 -6.10 6.12 -8.91
N ALA A 368 -6.58 5.70 -10.09
CA ALA A 368 -7.55 4.63 -10.22
C ALA A 368 -6.97 3.46 -11.03
N GLU A 369 -7.35 2.24 -10.68
CA GLU A 369 -6.97 0.98 -11.35
C GLU A 369 -8.21 0.09 -11.42
N ILE A 370 -8.50 -0.50 -12.58
CA ILE A 370 -9.53 -1.53 -12.72
C ILE A 370 -8.85 -2.89 -12.81
N VAL A 371 -9.36 -3.87 -12.07
CA VAL A 371 -8.90 -5.26 -12.10
C VAL A 371 -10.06 -6.14 -12.56
N SER A 372 -9.86 -6.94 -13.61
CA SER A 372 -10.86 -7.90 -14.12
C SER A 372 -10.97 -9.15 -13.23
N GLU A 373 -11.98 -9.98 -13.48
CA GLU A 373 -12.20 -11.22 -12.71
C GLU A 373 -10.98 -12.17 -12.77
N ASP A 374 -10.31 -12.26 -13.93
CA ASP A 374 -9.06 -12.99 -14.13
C ASP A 374 -7.85 -12.39 -13.38
N GLY A 375 -8.00 -11.21 -12.77
CA GLY A 375 -6.96 -10.51 -12.02
C GLY A 375 -6.00 -9.70 -12.89
N VAL A 376 -6.36 -9.38 -14.13
CA VAL A 376 -5.59 -8.47 -14.99
C VAL A 376 -5.86 -7.03 -14.57
N SER A 377 -4.80 -6.23 -14.43
CA SER A 377 -4.87 -4.84 -13.99
C SER A 377 -4.76 -3.87 -15.16
N TYR A 378 -5.60 -2.84 -15.14
CA TYR A 378 -5.66 -1.74 -16.10
C TYR A 378 -5.51 -0.41 -15.36
N ASP A 379 -4.43 0.33 -15.65
CA ASP A 379 -4.15 1.62 -15.02
C ASP A 379 -5.02 2.72 -15.63
N GLY A 380 -5.69 3.51 -14.79
CA GLY A 380 -6.55 4.60 -15.20
C GLY A 380 -5.82 5.93 -15.34
N VAL A 381 -5.97 6.59 -16.48
CA VAL A 381 -5.47 7.96 -16.67
C VAL A 381 -6.56 8.97 -16.30
N ARG A 382 -6.24 9.88 -15.38
CA ARG A 382 -7.14 10.97 -14.99
C ARG A 382 -7.29 11.99 -16.13
N GLN A 383 -8.51 12.48 -16.30
CA GLN A 383 -8.84 13.67 -17.08
C GLN A 383 -7.92 14.87 -16.72
N ALA A 384 -7.29 15.49 -17.74
CA ALA A 384 -6.21 16.45 -17.53
C ALA A 384 -6.65 17.81 -16.93
N GLU A 385 -7.83 18.31 -17.30
CA GLU A 385 -8.28 19.68 -16.94
C GLU A 385 -9.13 19.75 -15.65
N ALA A 386 -8.67 19.11 -14.56
CA ALA A 386 -9.37 19.16 -13.29
C ALA A 386 -9.13 20.48 -12.51
N PRO A 387 -10.09 20.98 -11.71
CA PRO A 387 -9.86 22.13 -10.83
C PRO A 387 -8.86 21.78 -9.72
N SER A 388 -8.00 22.71 -9.32
CA SER A 388 -6.99 22.45 -8.28
C SER A 388 -7.55 22.37 -6.85
N ALA A 389 -8.75 22.91 -6.62
CA ALA A 389 -9.40 22.95 -5.33
C ALA A 389 -10.93 22.76 -5.44
N LEU A 390 -11.50 22.19 -4.39
CA LEU A 390 -12.92 22.05 -4.15
C LEU A 390 -13.41 23.22 -3.30
N ASN A 391 -14.50 23.87 -3.71
CA ASN A 391 -15.14 24.94 -2.94
C ASN A 391 -16.09 24.35 -1.89
N PRO A 392 -16.36 25.07 -0.77
CA PRO A 392 -17.31 24.63 0.25
C PRO A 392 -18.70 24.32 -0.32
N ASN A 393 -19.30 23.20 0.08
CA ASN A 393 -20.64 22.76 -0.33
C ASN A 393 -20.86 22.67 -1.85
N LEU A 394 -19.79 22.43 -2.61
CA LEU A 394 -19.86 22.17 -4.05
C LEU A 394 -19.20 20.83 -4.37
N GLY A 395 -19.78 20.15 -5.35
CA GLY A 395 -19.24 18.93 -5.93
C GLY A 395 -18.55 19.20 -7.27
N THR A 396 -17.68 18.27 -7.69
CA THR A 396 -17.16 18.24 -9.06
C THR A 396 -17.19 16.81 -9.61
N VAL A 397 -17.21 16.68 -10.94
CA VAL A 397 -17.03 15.40 -11.61
C VAL A 397 -15.61 15.34 -12.18
N ILE A 398 -14.92 14.23 -11.93
CA ILE A 398 -13.68 13.87 -12.62
C ILE A 398 -13.83 12.52 -13.31
N SER A 399 -13.14 12.33 -14.42
CA SER A 399 -13.14 11.06 -15.16
C SER A 399 -11.77 10.37 -15.11
N TYR A 400 -11.77 9.04 -15.07
CA TYR A 400 -10.61 8.20 -15.37
C TYR A 400 -10.90 7.32 -16.58
N PHE A 401 -9.89 7.19 -17.43
CA PHE A 401 -9.93 6.44 -18.68
C PHE A 401 -9.02 5.22 -18.59
N PHE A 402 -9.54 4.03 -18.87
CA PHE A 402 -8.80 2.77 -18.82
C PHE A 402 -8.85 2.10 -20.19
N VAL A 403 -7.70 1.80 -20.78
CA VAL A 403 -7.64 1.04 -22.04
C VAL A 403 -7.75 -0.45 -21.72
N VAL A 404 -8.83 -1.08 -22.16
CA VAL A 404 -9.13 -2.50 -21.92
C VAL A 404 -9.27 -3.24 -23.26
N PRO A 405 -8.92 -4.53 -23.35
CA PRO A 405 -9.05 -5.29 -24.60
C PRO A 405 -10.51 -5.39 -25.05
N GLU A 406 -10.76 -5.56 -26.35
CA GLU A 406 -12.11 -5.75 -26.89
C GLU A 406 -12.85 -6.94 -26.25
N SER A 407 -12.10 -7.94 -25.78
CA SER A 407 -12.60 -9.14 -25.09
C SER A 407 -12.90 -8.96 -23.60
N GLU A 408 -12.66 -7.79 -23.00
CA GLU A 408 -12.95 -7.56 -21.59
C GLU A 408 -14.47 -7.60 -21.35
N ASN A 409 -14.88 -8.34 -20.33
CA ASN A 409 -16.28 -8.53 -19.97
C ASN A 409 -16.68 -7.53 -18.88
N GLN A 410 -17.98 -7.25 -18.79
CA GLN A 410 -18.50 -6.12 -17.99
C GLN A 410 -18.75 -6.45 -16.51
N ASP A 411 -18.52 -7.71 -16.15
CA ASP A 411 -18.96 -8.33 -14.92
C ASP A 411 -17.80 -8.45 -13.93
N GLY A 412 -18.07 -8.32 -12.63
CA GLY A 412 -17.08 -8.59 -11.57
C GLY A 412 -15.89 -7.62 -11.48
N LEU A 413 -15.91 -6.49 -12.20
CA LEU A 413 -14.81 -5.52 -12.19
C LEU A 413 -14.54 -4.97 -10.77
N THR A 414 -13.28 -5.02 -10.36
CA THR A 414 -12.82 -4.42 -9.10
C THR A 414 -12.10 -3.11 -9.39
N LEU A 415 -12.67 -1.99 -8.94
CA LEU A 415 -12.08 -0.66 -9.03
C LEU A 415 -11.32 -0.35 -7.73
N ASN A 416 -10.01 -0.15 -7.86
CA ASN A 416 -9.13 0.28 -6.79
C ASN A 416 -8.89 1.79 -6.89
N LEU A 417 -9.00 2.50 -5.77
CA LEU A 417 -8.48 3.87 -5.61
C LEU A 417 -7.15 3.78 -4.86
N LEU A 418 -6.12 4.46 -5.38
CA LEU A 418 -4.72 4.29 -4.98
C LEU A 418 -4.09 5.61 -4.53
N ASP A 419 -3.27 5.57 -3.48
CA ASP A 419 -2.37 6.62 -3.02
C ASP A 419 -0.98 6.44 -3.65
N ALA A 420 -0.55 7.39 -4.48
CA ALA A 420 0.75 7.38 -5.15
C ALA A 420 1.87 8.08 -4.38
N GLY A 421 1.55 8.76 -3.27
CA GLY A 421 2.51 9.59 -2.54
C GLY A 421 3.10 8.93 -1.29
N SER A 422 2.32 8.18 -0.52
CA SER A 422 2.76 7.74 0.81
C SER A 422 3.86 6.66 0.78
N ALA A 423 3.89 5.82 -0.25
CA ALA A 423 4.91 4.80 -0.47
C ALA A 423 5.69 5.00 -1.78
N ALA A 424 5.78 6.25 -2.25
CA ALA A 424 6.44 6.62 -3.50
C ALA A 424 7.83 5.94 -3.63
N PRO A 425 8.19 5.38 -4.80
CA PRO A 425 7.49 5.48 -6.10
C PRO A 425 6.32 4.49 -6.29
N TYR A 426 5.92 3.76 -5.25
CA TYR A 426 4.85 2.76 -5.33
C TYR A 426 3.49 3.33 -4.94
N VAL A 427 2.46 2.80 -5.60
CA VAL A 427 1.04 3.11 -5.34
C VAL A 427 0.46 2.08 -4.35
N LEU A 428 -0.42 2.53 -3.45
CA LEU A 428 -1.08 1.69 -2.44
C LEU A 428 -2.60 1.84 -2.50
N PRO A 429 -3.40 0.77 -2.43
CA PRO A 429 -4.85 0.90 -2.35
C PRO A 429 -5.26 1.65 -1.07
N ILE A 430 -6.19 2.60 -1.23
CA ILE A 430 -6.88 3.31 -0.15
C ILE A 430 -8.38 3.02 -0.16
N ALA A 431 -8.94 2.51 -1.27
CA ALA A 431 -10.24 1.87 -1.32
C ALA A 431 -10.25 0.82 -2.44
N SER A 432 -11.11 -0.20 -2.30
CA SER A 432 -11.37 -1.21 -3.33
C SER A 432 -12.86 -1.52 -3.33
N ILE A 433 -13.49 -1.44 -4.50
CA ILE A 433 -14.93 -1.69 -4.68
C ILE A 433 -15.16 -2.61 -5.87
N THR A 434 -16.10 -3.54 -5.75
CA THR A 434 -16.59 -4.36 -6.86
C THR A 434 -17.86 -3.74 -7.41
N THR A 435 -17.90 -3.52 -8.72
CA THR A 435 -19.01 -2.88 -9.44
C THR A 435 -19.11 -3.46 -10.85
N GLU A 436 -20.31 -3.41 -11.41
CA GLU A 436 -20.56 -3.74 -12.81
C GLU A 436 -20.55 -2.46 -13.66
N VAL A 437 -20.49 -2.62 -14.98
CA VAL A 437 -20.70 -1.52 -15.95
C VAL A 437 -22.17 -1.12 -15.94
N LYS A 438 -22.44 0.17 -15.69
CA LYS A 438 -23.79 0.73 -15.59
C LYS A 438 -24.42 0.83 -16.99
N GLN A 439 -25.41 -0.01 -17.25
CA GLN A 439 -26.23 0.05 -18.46
C GLN A 439 -27.27 1.18 -18.35
N TYR A 440 -27.46 1.94 -19.43
CA TYR A 440 -28.47 3.00 -19.51
C TYR A 440 -29.30 2.86 -20.80
N ASP A 441 -30.61 2.85 -20.64
CA ASP A 441 -31.54 3.12 -21.74
C ASP A 441 -31.66 4.64 -21.98
N GLY A 442 -30.68 5.24 -22.67
CA GLY A 442 -30.82 6.56 -23.29
C GLY A 442 -29.77 7.63 -22.97
N SER A 443 -30.19 8.90 -23.13
CA SER A 443 -29.35 10.11 -23.23
C SER A 443 -28.91 10.72 -21.88
N ALA A 444 -28.28 9.91 -21.02
CA ALA A 444 -27.68 10.37 -19.76
C ALA A 444 -26.21 10.80 -19.96
N PHE A 445 -25.84 12.01 -19.53
CA PHE A 445 -24.51 12.63 -19.67
C PHE A 445 -24.03 13.16 -18.30
N TYR A 446 -23.96 12.29 -17.29
CA TYR A 446 -23.77 12.67 -15.87
C TYR A 446 -22.66 13.72 -15.67
N PRO A 447 -22.94 14.89 -15.03
CA PRO A 447 -24.07 15.20 -14.16
C PRO A 447 -25.29 15.82 -14.87
N TYR A 448 -25.30 15.82 -16.21
CA TYR A 448 -26.43 16.29 -17.02
C TYR A 448 -27.36 15.15 -17.45
N THR A 449 -28.64 15.45 -17.53
CA THR A 449 -29.61 14.65 -18.30
C THR A 449 -30.03 15.45 -19.52
N VAL A 450 -29.97 14.83 -20.71
CA VAL A 450 -30.34 15.48 -21.97
C VAL A 450 -31.53 14.74 -22.57
N HIS A 451 -32.62 15.46 -22.84
CA HIS A 451 -33.75 14.94 -23.58
C HIS A 451 -33.81 15.58 -24.97
N LEU A 452 -33.79 14.73 -26.01
CA LEU A 452 -33.93 15.15 -27.40
C LEU A 452 -35.35 14.83 -27.87
N SER A 453 -36.11 15.86 -28.25
CA SER A 453 -37.46 15.68 -28.79
C SER A 453 -37.41 15.32 -30.28
N LYS A 454 -38.28 14.40 -30.72
CA LYS A 454 -38.40 13.91 -32.12
C LYS A 454 -38.74 14.97 -33.19
N SER A 455 -38.85 16.24 -32.83
CA SER A 455 -39.11 17.34 -33.77
C SER A 455 -37.81 17.82 -34.45
N SER A 456 -37.13 16.94 -35.17
CA SER A 456 -36.03 17.32 -36.06
C SER A 456 -36.61 17.88 -37.36
N SER A 457 -36.44 19.17 -37.61
CA SER A 457 -36.70 19.76 -38.93
C SER A 457 -35.40 19.84 -39.72
N MET A 458 -35.41 19.30 -40.94
CA MET A 458 -34.30 19.38 -41.88
C MET A 458 -34.54 20.45 -42.92
N GLN A 459 -33.51 21.26 -43.17
CA GLN A 459 -33.46 22.18 -44.30
C GLN A 459 -32.18 21.90 -45.10
N LEU A 460 -32.35 21.49 -46.35
CA LEU A 460 -31.27 21.36 -47.31
C LEU A 460 -30.98 22.76 -47.89
N ASN A 461 -29.74 23.22 -47.76
CA ASN A 461 -29.27 24.46 -48.37
C ASN A 461 -28.20 24.10 -49.40
N GLY A 462 -28.51 24.30 -50.68
CA GLY A 462 -27.63 23.95 -51.80
C GLY A 462 -27.37 25.12 -52.74
N SER A 463 -26.11 25.27 -53.13
CA SER A 463 -25.72 25.94 -54.37
C SER A 463 -24.94 24.92 -55.24
N ASN A 464 -24.63 25.26 -56.49
CA ASN A 464 -24.14 24.28 -57.49
C ASN A 464 -22.81 23.57 -57.16
N SER A 465 -22.13 23.90 -56.04
CA SER A 465 -20.87 23.29 -55.60
C SER A 465 -20.83 22.83 -54.14
N GLU A 466 -21.76 23.28 -53.29
CA GLU A 466 -21.77 22.98 -51.84
C GLU A 466 -23.20 22.74 -51.36
N SER A 467 -23.40 21.69 -50.58
CA SER A 467 -24.70 21.28 -50.03
C SER A 467 -24.58 21.01 -48.54
N SER A 468 -25.47 21.60 -47.75
CA SER A 468 -25.47 21.43 -46.30
C SER A 468 -26.86 21.10 -45.77
N LEU A 469 -26.90 20.28 -44.72
CA LEU A 469 -28.10 19.89 -44.00
C LEU A 469 -28.16 20.62 -42.67
N SER A 470 -29.14 21.48 -42.49
CA SER A 470 -29.43 22.11 -41.20
C SER A 470 -30.49 21.28 -40.46
N VAL A 471 -30.10 20.69 -39.33
CA VAL A 471 -30.95 19.91 -38.42
C VAL A 471 -31.28 20.76 -37.20
N THR A 472 -32.54 21.07 -36.96
CA THR A 472 -32.95 21.74 -35.71
C THR A 472 -33.43 20.73 -34.68
N LEU A 473 -32.70 20.61 -33.58
CA LEU A 473 -33.02 19.77 -32.42
C LEU A 473 -33.73 20.62 -31.35
N ALA A 474 -34.80 20.08 -30.77
CA ALA A 474 -35.35 20.60 -29.51
C ALA A 474 -34.73 19.79 -28.35
N VAL A 475 -33.86 20.46 -27.60
CA VAL A 475 -33.06 19.90 -26.51
C VAL A 475 -33.63 20.40 -25.19
N ASP A 476 -33.73 19.53 -24.20
CA ASP A 476 -33.88 19.92 -22.80
C ASP A 476 -32.69 19.37 -22.00
N VAL A 477 -32.08 20.21 -21.17
CA VAL A 477 -30.87 19.90 -20.39
C VAL A 477 -31.12 20.27 -18.93
N SER A 478 -31.18 19.25 -18.07
CA SER A 478 -31.12 19.42 -16.62
C SER A 478 -29.74 19.02 -16.11
N ALA A 479 -29.32 19.62 -15.00
CA ALA A 479 -28.05 19.35 -14.34
C ALA A 479 -28.32 19.07 -12.86
N GLU A 480 -27.52 18.20 -12.24
CA GLU A 480 -27.55 18.05 -10.79
C GLU A 480 -27.12 19.36 -10.09
N GLU A 481 -27.84 19.77 -9.06
CA GLU A 481 -27.51 20.97 -8.28
C GLU A 481 -26.15 20.85 -7.59
N GLN A 482 -25.51 22.01 -7.33
CA GLN A 482 -24.22 22.11 -6.63
C GLN A 482 -23.02 21.41 -7.32
N MET A 483 -23.20 20.86 -8.53
CA MET A 483 -22.13 20.25 -9.31
C MET A 483 -21.42 21.23 -10.24
N VAL A 484 -20.09 21.18 -10.26
CA VAL A 484 -19.21 21.93 -11.16
C VAL A 484 -18.51 20.96 -12.12
N VAL A 485 -18.61 21.22 -13.41
CA VAL A 485 -17.85 20.54 -14.47
C VAL A 485 -16.77 21.45 -15.05
N ASN A 486 -15.70 20.84 -15.55
CA ASN A 486 -14.56 21.51 -16.16
C ASN A 486 -14.64 21.52 -17.69
N ARG A 487 -13.64 22.14 -18.35
CA ARG A 487 -13.61 22.27 -19.83
C ARG A 487 -13.40 20.92 -20.53
N GLY A 488 -12.54 20.06 -20.00
CA GLY A 488 -12.32 18.70 -20.53
C GLY A 488 -13.45 17.70 -20.26
N PHE A 489 -14.62 18.13 -19.77
CA PHE A 489 -15.80 17.27 -19.60
C PHE A 489 -16.28 16.72 -20.96
N SER A 490 -17.08 15.65 -20.96
CA SER A 490 -17.58 15.06 -22.20
C SER A 490 -18.37 16.05 -23.04
N SER A 491 -18.44 15.76 -24.34
CA SER A 491 -19.29 16.45 -25.29
C SER A 491 -20.42 15.53 -25.78
N MET A 492 -21.51 16.13 -26.23
CA MET A 492 -22.51 15.42 -27.02
C MET A 492 -22.08 15.49 -28.48
N LYS A 493 -21.60 14.37 -29.03
CA LYS A 493 -21.27 14.23 -30.44
C LYS A 493 -22.51 13.79 -31.21
N LEU A 494 -22.72 14.41 -32.36
CA LEU A 494 -23.78 14.08 -33.31
C LEU A 494 -23.12 13.60 -34.60
N GLU A 495 -23.41 12.40 -35.06
CA GLU A 495 -22.99 11.90 -36.37
C GLU A 495 -24.20 11.76 -37.29
N LEU A 496 -24.12 12.38 -38.47
CA LEU A 496 -25.08 12.12 -39.54
C LEU A 496 -24.68 10.81 -40.22
N TYR A 497 -25.53 9.79 -40.11
CA TYR A 497 -25.26 8.44 -40.60
C TYR A 497 -26.18 8.05 -41.76
N SER A 498 -25.57 7.62 -42.86
CA SER A 498 -26.20 7.03 -44.02
C SER A 498 -25.91 5.51 -44.08
N PRO A 499 -26.93 4.65 -44.26
CA PRO A 499 -26.71 3.21 -44.41
C PRO A 499 -25.81 2.80 -45.58
N SER A 500 -25.64 3.65 -46.60
CA SER A 500 -24.86 3.34 -47.81
C SER A 500 -23.41 3.85 -47.79
N GLU A 501 -23.13 4.94 -47.09
CA GLU A 501 -21.78 5.56 -47.05
C GLU A 501 -21.16 5.57 -45.63
N GLY A 502 -21.94 5.28 -44.58
CA GLY A 502 -21.45 5.31 -43.19
C GLY A 502 -21.69 6.67 -42.52
N VAL A 503 -20.70 7.16 -41.77
CA VAL A 503 -20.75 8.51 -41.18
C VAL A 503 -20.44 9.53 -42.28
N VAL A 504 -21.36 10.46 -42.49
CA VAL A 504 -21.27 11.52 -43.52
C VAL A 504 -20.52 12.72 -42.96
N ASP A 505 -20.91 13.18 -41.77
CA ASP A 505 -20.32 14.33 -41.08
C ASP A 505 -20.63 14.26 -39.57
N SER A 506 -19.92 15.05 -38.75
CA SER A 506 -20.09 15.07 -37.30
C SER A 506 -20.00 16.47 -36.69
N ALA A 507 -20.74 16.69 -35.60
CA ALA A 507 -20.76 17.95 -34.87
C ALA A 507 -20.69 17.71 -33.36
N TYR A 508 -20.03 18.63 -32.64
CA TYR A 508 -19.81 18.54 -31.19
C TYR A 508 -20.56 19.64 -30.44
N LEU A 509 -21.21 19.27 -29.34
CA LEU A 509 -21.93 20.18 -28.46
C LEU A 509 -21.38 20.03 -27.03
N ALA A 510 -20.62 21.02 -26.59
CA ALA A 510 -20.01 21.03 -25.25
C ALA A 510 -21.03 21.39 -24.16
N PHE A 511 -20.85 20.89 -22.95
CA PHE A 511 -21.65 21.30 -21.78
C PHE A 511 -21.06 22.51 -21.03
N THR A 512 -19.88 22.97 -21.42
CA THR A 512 -19.18 24.12 -20.81
C THR A 512 -18.75 25.15 -21.86
N GLY A 513 -18.25 26.31 -21.41
CA GLY A 513 -17.90 27.42 -22.29
C GLY A 513 -19.07 28.35 -22.63
N ALA A 514 -18.83 29.29 -23.56
CA ALA A 514 -19.83 30.27 -24.00
C ALA A 514 -20.95 29.62 -24.84
N ASP A 515 -20.57 28.71 -25.74
CA ASP A 515 -21.47 28.03 -26.67
C ASP A 515 -22.10 26.75 -26.10
N ARG A 516 -22.12 26.61 -24.77
CA ARG A 516 -22.58 25.40 -24.08
C ARG A 516 -24.02 25.01 -24.46
N LEU A 517 -24.28 23.70 -24.44
CA LEU A 517 -25.61 23.15 -24.57
C LEU A 517 -26.51 23.65 -23.42
N ILE A 518 -27.70 24.14 -23.78
CA ILE A 518 -28.76 24.61 -22.87
C ILE A 518 -30.11 24.22 -23.48
N SER A 519 -31.16 24.11 -22.66
CA SER A 519 -32.52 23.84 -23.14
C SER A 519 -32.98 24.87 -24.18
N GLY A 520 -33.62 24.40 -25.25
CA GLY A 520 -34.12 25.21 -26.35
C GLY A 520 -33.97 24.55 -27.72
N LYS A 521 -34.18 25.33 -28.78
CA LYS A 521 -33.91 24.88 -30.15
C LYS A 521 -32.45 25.13 -30.51
N ARG A 522 -31.76 24.09 -30.97
CA ARG A 522 -30.37 24.14 -31.45
C ARG A 522 -30.33 23.67 -32.89
N THR A 523 -29.91 24.53 -33.81
CA THR A 523 -29.68 24.17 -35.22
C THR A 523 -28.23 23.79 -35.40
N VAL A 524 -28.01 22.56 -35.86
CA VAL A 524 -26.70 22.00 -36.19
C VAL A 524 -26.63 21.87 -37.70
N ARG A 525 -25.51 22.29 -38.29
CA ARG A 525 -25.26 22.21 -39.72
C ARG A 525 -24.25 21.08 -39.98
N PHE A 526 -24.60 20.21 -40.91
CA PHE A 526 -23.73 19.16 -41.45
C PHE A 526 -23.44 19.47 -42.92
N GLU A 527 -22.22 19.22 -43.38
CA GLU A 527 -21.88 19.28 -44.80
C GLU A 527 -22.21 17.94 -45.48
N LEU A 528 -22.74 17.99 -46.71
CA LEU A 528 -23.12 16.81 -47.47
C LEU A 528 -22.25 16.68 -48.73
N PRO A 529 -21.68 15.50 -49.03
CA PRO A 529 -21.10 15.25 -50.34
C PRO A 529 -22.22 15.27 -51.41
N PRO A 530 -21.94 15.69 -52.66
CA PRO A 530 -22.96 15.73 -53.72
C PRO A 530 -23.67 14.39 -54.00
N SER A 531 -23.04 13.24 -53.67
CA SER A 531 -23.66 11.91 -53.78
C SER A 531 -24.81 11.70 -52.80
N MET A 532 -24.81 12.38 -51.65
CA MET A 532 -25.83 12.24 -50.60
C MET A 532 -27.14 12.98 -50.91
N LEU A 533 -27.18 13.86 -51.91
CA LEU A 533 -28.40 14.59 -52.33
C LEU A 533 -29.54 13.69 -52.82
N SER A 534 -29.22 12.45 -53.21
CA SER A 534 -30.16 11.41 -53.64
C SER A 534 -30.16 10.19 -52.72
N ALA A 535 -29.51 10.25 -51.57
CA ALA A 535 -29.46 9.15 -50.62
C ALA A 535 -30.82 8.92 -49.93
N GLY A 536 -31.03 7.69 -49.45
CA GLY A 536 -32.24 7.28 -48.74
C GLY A 536 -32.33 7.79 -47.30
N SER A 537 -33.00 7.01 -46.44
CA SER A 537 -33.18 7.33 -45.02
C SER A 537 -31.86 7.66 -44.32
N LEU A 538 -31.75 8.89 -43.81
CA LEU A 538 -30.66 9.29 -42.93
C LEU A 538 -31.01 8.95 -41.47
N SER A 539 -30.01 9.02 -40.59
CA SER A 539 -30.22 8.96 -39.16
C SER A 539 -29.18 9.79 -38.43
N LEU A 540 -29.58 10.40 -37.32
CA LEU A 540 -28.67 11.08 -36.41
C LEU A 540 -28.31 10.13 -35.26
N ARG A 541 -27.02 9.80 -35.15
CA ARG A 541 -26.50 9.05 -34.01
C ARG A 541 -25.95 10.04 -32.99
N VAL A 542 -26.34 9.86 -31.75
CA VAL A 542 -26.01 10.76 -30.63
C VAL A 542 -25.11 10.01 -29.67
N TYR A 543 -23.90 10.51 -29.44
CA TYR A 543 -22.92 9.89 -28.57
C TYR A 543 -22.53 10.80 -27.40
N GLU A 544 -22.17 10.20 -26.28
CA GLU A 544 -21.24 10.83 -25.35
C GLU A 544 -19.83 10.57 -25.84
N SER A 545 -19.06 11.65 -26.01
CA SER A 545 -17.67 11.63 -26.49
C SER A 545 -16.73 12.23 -25.44
N PHE A 546 -15.59 11.56 -25.22
CA PHE A 546 -14.45 12.06 -24.47
C PHE A 546 -13.21 12.11 -25.37
N ASP A 547 -12.46 13.21 -25.28
CA ASP A 547 -11.07 13.23 -25.72
C ASP A 547 -10.20 12.54 -24.64
N THR A 548 -9.38 11.58 -25.05
CA THR A 548 -8.55 10.78 -24.14
C THR A 548 -7.13 10.63 -24.69
N PRO A 549 -6.13 10.31 -23.85
CA PRO A 549 -4.76 10.05 -24.32
C PRO A 549 -4.62 8.91 -25.33
N ALA A 550 -5.66 8.08 -25.51
CA ALA A 550 -5.71 6.99 -26.49
C ALA A 550 -6.50 7.33 -27.77
N GLY A 551 -7.00 8.56 -27.91
CA GLY A 551 -7.93 9.00 -28.97
C GLY A 551 -9.36 9.20 -28.45
N GLU A 552 -10.28 9.51 -29.37
CA GLU A 552 -11.69 9.72 -29.02
C GLU A 552 -12.37 8.45 -28.48
N ALA A 553 -13.08 8.57 -27.35
CA ALA A 553 -13.89 7.52 -26.77
C ALA A 553 -15.38 7.85 -26.95
N ASN A 554 -16.12 7.03 -27.73
CA ASN A 554 -17.53 7.24 -28.06
C ASN A 554 -18.46 6.18 -27.47
N ARG A 555 -19.56 6.60 -26.85
CA ARG A 555 -20.68 5.73 -26.43
C ARG A 555 -21.97 6.20 -27.08
N LEU A 556 -22.62 5.33 -27.84
CA LEU A 556 -23.92 5.63 -28.46
C LEU A 556 -25.00 5.75 -27.37
N THR A 557 -25.72 6.86 -27.35
CA THR A 557 -26.80 7.15 -26.38
C THR A 557 -28.19 7.17 -27.02
N ALA A 558 -28.29 7.52 -28.30
CA ALA A 558 -29.54 7.48 -29.06
C ALA A 558 -29.29 7.39 -30.58
N THR A 559 -30.26 6.84 -31.31
CA THR A 559 -30.37 6.95 -32.77
C THR A 559 -31.73 7.55 -33.11
N ILE A 560 -31.72 8.67 -33.83
CA ILE A 560 -32.93 9.39 -34.26
C ILE A 560 -33.05 9.20 -35.78
N PRO A 561 -34.07 8.49 -36.29
CA PRO A 561 -34.32 8.40 -37.72
C PRO A 561 -34.74 9.77 -38.27
N MET A 562 -34.36 10.06 -39.51
CA MET A 562 -34.56 11.35 -40.19
C MET A 562 -35.44 11.19 -41.43
#